data_AF-A0A6J2K3Z3-F1
#
_entry.id   AF-A0A6J2K3Z3-F1
#
_cell.length_a   1.000
_cell.length_b   1.000
_cell.length_c   1.000
_cell.angle_alpha   90.00
_cell.angle_beta   90.00
_cell.angle_gamma   90.00
#
_symmetry.space_group_name_H-M   'P 1'
#
loop_
_entity.id
_entity.type
_entity.pdbx_description
1 polymer ?
#
loop_
_entity_poly.entity_id
_entity_poly.type
_entity_poly.pdbx_seq_one_letter_code
_entity_poly.pdbx_strand_id
1 'polypeptide(L)'
;MMQRSFCEFNQICQADNYRRQLEVAEKEYSEKCSAPLASHLAPLAAFYETAAAYLDVLNEIMPILLNQSKVAKELDAGKILIVSAGPYINQLAVYLNSTGPRQTPYKVLVLNTPIQDSSRYNFEIDENWYRMLSFSATYDTIGTEESTMDHKVLCIAPRNIVAVTKMNLKIDVTRIIQDWEQRQIPRFKDAPVGASCASTVQELSRMSHAARAGAVQLERINLTHSLAISTGEILQALDKLKALATELEAHKKFTDIANFKSEFAVVYERKQAERKRDKYKRLLSFENLSLYPDYQRRLLVLRELSYIDEHDSVILKGRVACGMGTNELIISELIFRNVFADKTPAEIAALLSCFVFQARTQITNPLTEKLTEGVKAIEEIDAEIASIEAKYLVSHFEGQAERLNFGLVRVVYEWALEKPFAEIMDLTDVQEGIIVRCIQQLHELLVDVKDASVAIGDPKLQSKMMEASTSIKRDIVFAASLYTTQKEALNT
;
A
#
# COMPACT_ATOMS: atom_id res chain seq x y z
N MET A 1 13.18 -13.27 11.51
CA MET A 1 14.01 -12.98 10.31
C MET A 1 13.71 -11.59 9.76
N MET A 2 12.46 -11.30 9.35
CA MET A 2 12.03 -9.99 8.81
C MET A 2 12.47 -8.78 9.67
N GLN A 3 12.33 -8.93 11.00
CA GLN A 3 12.91 -8.13 12.09
C GLN A 3 14.25 -7.42 11.81
N ARG A 4 15.15 -8.23 11.24
CA ARG A 4 16.58 -7.95 11.13
C ARG A 4 17.00 -7.93 9.67
N SER A 5 16.03 -7.87 8.75
CA SER A 5 16.31 -7.83 7.31
C SER A 5 16.86 -6.47 6.90
N PHE A 6 17.65 -6.46 5.82
CA PHE A 6 18.22 -5.22 5.29
C PHE A 6 17.14 -4.23 4.81
N CYS A 7 16.00 -4.73 4.31
CA CYS A 7 14.86 -3.90 3.92
C CYS A 7 14.37 -3.00 5.07
N GLU A 8 14.49 -3.47 6.32
CA GLU A 8 14.03 -2.77 7.52
C GLU A 8 15.15 -1.96 8.20
N PHE A 9 16.34 -1.84 7.58
CA PHE A 9 17.51 -1.20 8.17
C PHE A 9 17.22 0.23 8.67
N ASN A 10 16.51 1.03 7.88
CA ASN A 10 16.15 2.40 8.26
C ASN A 10 15.27 2.43 9.51
N GLN A 11 14.32 1.50 9.64
CA GLN A 11 13.47 1.40 10.83
C GLN A 11 14.29 0.99 12.06
N ILE A 12 15.23 0.04 11.88
CA ILE A 12 16.13 -0.40 12.95
C ILE A 12 16.99 0.76 13.48
N CYS A 13 17.55 1.59 12.60
CA CYS A 13 18.32 2.77 13.01
C CYS A 13 17.49 3.79 13.82
N GLN A 14 16.19 3.89 13.54
CA GLN A 14 15.30 4.83 14.23
C GLN A 14 14.64 4.22 15.48
N ALA A 15 14.73 2.90 15.69
CA ALA A 15 14.06 2.19 16.77
C ALA A 15 14.43 2.74 18.16
N ASP A 16 15.69 3.07 18.41
CA ASP A 16 16.11 3.65 19.70
C ASP A 16 15.51 5.05 19.93
N ASN A 17 15.35 5.84 18.88
CA ASN A 17 14.66 7.12 18.96
C ASN A 17 13.17 6.90 19.29
N TYR A 18 12.51 5.98 18.59
CA TYR A 18 11.11 5.64 18.85
C TYR A 18 10.89 5.09 20.26
N ARG A 19 11.81 4.30 20.81
CA ARG A 19 11.75 3.83 22.21
C ARG A 19 11.81 5.00 23.19
N ARG A 20 12.75 5.94 23.02
CA ARG A 20 12.84 7.14 23.87
C ARG A 20 11.58 8.00 23.77
N GLN A 21 11.04 8.17 22.57
CA GLN A 21 9.81 8.93 22.36
C GLN A 21 8.58 8.23 22.95
N LEU A 22 8.55 6.89 22.91
CA LEU A 22 7.52 6.09 23.55
C LEU A 22 7.55 6.26 25.07
N GLU A 23 8.72 6.19 25.71
CA GLU A 23 8.86 6.41 27.16
C GLU A 23 8.33 7.79 27.60
N VAL A 24 8.63 8.84 26.82
CA VAL A 24 8.10 10.19 27.07
C VAL A 24 6.58 10.21 26.90
N ALA A 25 6.06 9.58 25.84
CA ALA A 25 4.62 9.51 25.58
C ALA A 25 3.86 8.69 26.64
N GLU A 26 4.47 7.63 27.19
CA GLU A 26 3.88 6.82 28.26
C GLU A 26 3.81 7.55 29.60
N LYS A 27 4.82 8.38 29.91
CA LYS A 27 4.78 9.29 31.07
C LYS A 27 3.66 10.32 30.91
N GLU A 28 3.61 10.99 29.75
CA GLU A 28 2.56 11.96 29.44
C GLU A 28 1.15 11.32 29.50
N TYR A 29 1.00 10.12 28.94
CA TYR A 29 -0.24 9.35 29.02
C TYR A 29 -0.61 9.02 30.48
N SER A 30 0.35 8.58 31.30
CA SER A 30 0.09 8.22 32.70
C SER A 30 -0.32 9.44 33.52
N GLU A 31 0.28 10.60 33.28
CA GLU A 31 -0.09 11.86 33.94
C GLU A 31 -1.50 12.31 33.54
N LYS A 32 -1.79 12.36 32.24
CA LYS A 32 -3.04 12.93 31.70
C LYS A 32 -4.23 11.97 31.71
N CYS A 33 -4.00 10.66 31.69
CA CYS A 33 -5.04 9.64 31.57
C CYS A 33 -5.22 8.78 32.83
N SER A 34 -4.57 9.13 33.94
CA SER A 34 -4.62 8.41 35.22
C SER A 34 -6.04 8.23 35.76
N ALA A 35 -6.87 9.28 35.66
CA ALA A 35 -8.28 9.23 36.07
C ALA A 35 -9.18 8.81 34.89
N PRO A 36 -10.26 8.05 35.14
CA PRO A 36 -11.26 7.78 34.12
C PRO A 36 -11.92 9.09 33.66
N LEU A 37 -12.23 9.18 32.37
CA LEU A 37 -12.93 10.34 31.82
C LEU A 37 -14.33 10.43 32.45
N ALA A 38 -14.75 11.63 32.83
CA ALA A 38 -16.07 11.84 33.39
C ALA A 38 -17.16 11.38 32.39
N SER A 39 -18.23 10.76 32.90
CA SER A 39 -19.27 10.13 32.06
C SER A 39 -19.93 11.09 31.06
N HIS A 40 -20.07 12.37 31.41
CA HIS A 40 -20.64 13.39 30.53
C HIS A 40 -19.74 13.73 29.32
N LEU A 41 -18.43 13.46 29.39
CA LEU A 41 -17.47 13.70 28.30
C LEU A 41 -17.33 12.50 27.35
N ALA A 42 -17.91 11.34 27.68
CA ALA A 42 -17.82 10.15 26.84
C ALA A 42 -18.35 10.36 25.40
N PRO A 43 -19.46 11.09 25.17
CA PRO A 43 -19.91 11.43 23.82
C PRO A 43 -18.92 12.31 23.06
N LEU A 44 -18.21 13.22 23.74
CA LEU A 44 -17.17 14.06 23.13
C LEU A 44 -15.92 13.25 22.76
N ALA A 45 -15.60 12.21 23.51
CA ALA A 45 -14.55 11.26 23.14
C ALA A 45 -14.92 10.46 21.89
N ALA A 46 -16.17 10.02 21.76
CA ALA A 46 -16.66 9.36 20.54
C ALA A 46 -16.64 10.32 19.33
N PHE A 47 -17.02 11.58 19.53
CA PHE A 47 -16.87 12.63 18.52
C PHE A 47 -15.41 12.81 18.09
N TYR A 48 -14.47 12.88 19.04
CA TYR A 48 -13.04 12.95 18.73
C TYR A 48 -12.58 11.79 17.86
N GLU A 49 -12.89 10.54 18.23
CA GLU A 49 -12.42 9.37 17.49
C GLU A 49 -12.96 9.34 16.07
N THR A 50 -14.26 9.64 15.91
CA THR A 50 -14.91 9.71 14.60
C THR A 50 -14.33 10.85 13.75
N ALA A 51 -14.14 12.04 14.33
CA ALA A 51 -13.55 13.18 13.64
C ALA A 51 -12.10 12.91 13.24
N ALA A 52 -11.31 12.30 14.12
CA ALA A 52 -9.92 11.97 13.83
C ALA A 52 -9.81 10.90 12.74
N ALA A 53 -10.63 9.85 12.79
CA ALA A 53 -10.68 8.84 11.73
C ALA A 53 -11.13 9.45 10.39
N TYR A 54 -12.10 10.36 10.40
CA TYR A 54 -12.55 11.08 9.21
C TYR A 54 -11.41 11.93 8.62
N LEU A 55 -10.69 12.68 9.47
CA LEU A 55 -9.56 13.50 9.04
C LEU A 55 -8.40 12.67 8.51
N ASP A 56 -8.11 11.50 9.08
CA ASP A 56 -7.06 10.61 8.59
C ASP A 56 -7.36 10.12 7.16
N VAL A 57 -8.59 9.65 6.90
CA VAL A 57 -9.03 9.25 5.56
C VAL A 57 -9.02 10.43 4.60
N LEU A 58 -9.49 11.60 5.05
CA LEU A 58 -9.49 12.82 4.24
C LEU A 58 -8.06 13.25 3.84
N ASN A 59 -7.10 13.16 4.77
CA ASN A 59 -5.70 13.51 4.53
C ASN A 59 -5.04 12.58 3.49
N GLU A 60 -5.45 11.32 3.43
CA GLU A 60 -4.98 10.33 2.46
C GLU A 60 -5.52 10.60 1.06
N ILE A 61 -6.82 10.84 0.94
CA ILE A 61 -7.50 10.96 -0.38
C ILE A 61 -7.40 12.36 -0.99
N MET A 62 -7.42 13.44 -0.18
CA MET A 62 -7.54 14.81 -0.73
C MET A 62 -6.41 15.23 -1.68
N PRO A 63 -5.13 14.92 -1.40
CA PRO A 63 -4.05 15.20 -2.36
C PRO A 63 -4.27 14.48 -3.70
N ILE A 64 -4.80 13.25 -3.67
CA ILE A 64 -5.07 12.45 -4.86
C ILE A 64 -6.24 13.05 -5.65
N LEU A 65 -7.31 13.43 -4.95
CA LEU A 65 -8.51 14.03 -5.55
C LEU A 65 -8.22 15.36 -6.24
N LEU A 66 -7.43 16.24 -5.59
CA LEU A 66 -7.12 17.57 -6.15
C LEU A 66 -6.16 17.49 -7.35
N ASN A 67 -5.27 16.50 -7.39
CA ASN A 67 -4.33 16.31 -8.51
C ASN A 67 -4.97 15.62 -9.73
N GLN A 68 -6.24 15.20 -9.66
CA GLN A 68 -6.94 14.64 -10.81
C GLN A 68 -7.06 15.67 -11.93
N SER A 69 -6.82 15.25 -13.18
CA SER A 69 -6.76 16.14 -14.35
C SER A 69 -8.03 16.99 -14.56
N LYS A 70 -9.21 16.44 -14.25
CA LYS A 70 -10.48 17.17 -14.34
C LYS A 70 -10.65 18.19 -13.21
N VAL A 71 -10.31 17.80 -11.98
CA VAL A 71 -10.41 18.68 -10.80
C VAL A 71 -9.39 19.80 -10.87
N ALA A 72 -8.15 19.50 -11.29
CA ALA A 72 -7.09 20.48 -11.48
C ALA A 72 -7.45 21.54 -12.55
N LYS A 73 -8.20 21.17 -13.60
CA LYS A 73 -8.73 22.12 -14.60
C LYS A 73 -9.83 23.02 -14.05
N GLU A 74 -10.64 22.49 -13.13
CA GLU A 74 -11.71 23.25 -12.46
C GLU A 74 -11.17 24.18 -11.36
N LEU A 75 -9.96 23.92 -10.86
CA LEU A 75 -9.30 24.75 -9.85
C LEU A 75 -8.50 25.88 -10.51
N ASP A 76 -9.21 26.79 -11.18
CA ASP A 76 -8.65 27.99 -11.79
C ASP A 76 -8.68 29.19 -10.83
N ALA A 77 -7.80 30.16 -11.06
CA ALA A 77 -7.70 31.31 -10.17
C ALA A 77 -9.01 32.11 -10.15
N GLY A 78 -9.47 32.47 -8.94
CA GLY A 78 -10.79 33.06 -8.70
C GLY A 78 -11.83 32.10 -8.14
N LYS A 79 -11.58 30.78 -8.19
CA LYS A 79 -12.50 29.77 -7.64
C LYS A 79 -12.74 29.99 -6.14
N ILE A 80 -13.99 29.81 -5.71
CA ILE A 80 -14.33 29.87 -4.29
C ILE A 80 -14.18 28.49 -3.65
N LEU A 81 -13.40 28.43 -2.59
CA LEU A 81 -13.13 27.25 -1.77
C LEU A 81 -13.76 27.41 -0.39
N ILE A 82 -14.13 26.29 0.22
CA ILE A 82 -14.43 26.22 1.65
C ILE A 82 -13.17 25.67 2.32
N VAL A 83 -12.60 26.43 3.26
CA VAL A 83 -11.34 26.09 3.92
C VAL A 83 -11.49 26.07 5.44
N SER A 84 -10.78 25.14 6.06
CA SER A 84 -10.61 25.05 7.52
C SER A 84 -9.11 24.98 7.80
N ALA A 85 -8.49 26.15 8.00
CA ALA A 85 -7.04 26.31 8.13
C ALA A 85 -6.69 27.15 9.36
N GLY A 86 -6.27 26.50 10.44
CA GLY A 86 -6.04 27.17 11.71
C GLY A 86 -7.31 27.88 12.20
N PRO A 87 -7.24 29.14 12.67
CA PRO A 87 -8.39 29.84 13.24
C PRO A 87 -9.52 30.15 12.22
N TYR A 88 -9.27 29.98 10.93
CA TYR A 88 -10.26 30.20 9.87
C TYR A 88 -11.04 28.89 9.61
N ILE A 89 -12.11 28.68 10.39
CA ILE A 89 -12.95 27.47 10.37
C ILE A 89 -14.14 27.66 9.40
N ASN A 90 -14.33 26.72 8.46
CA ASN A 90 -15.45 26.71 7.49
C ASN A 90 -15.67 28.06 6.77
N GLN A 91 -14.57 28.75 6.45
CA GLN A 91 -14.63 30.05 5.79
C GLN A 91 -14.54 29.94 4.26
N LEU A 92 -15.14 30.91 3.58
CA LEU A 92 -14.96 31.07 2.14
C LEU A 92 -13.60 31.68 1.86
N ALA A 93 -12.92 31.10 0.88
CA ALA A 93 -11.63 31.56 0.41
C ALA A 93 -11.59 31.66 -1.11
N VAL A 94 -10.89 32.66 -1.63
CA VAL A 94 -10.65 32.82 -3.06
C VAL A 94 -9.32 32.16 -3.39
N TYR A 95 -9.34 31.20 -4.31
CA TYR A 95 -8.13 30.57 -4.82
C TYR A 95 -7.34 31.54 -5.70
N LEU A 96 -6.06 31.75 -5.39
CA LEU A 96 -5.19 32.66 -6.15
C LEU A 96 -4.31 31.86 -7.12
N ASN A 97 -3.43 31.01 -6.60
CA ASN A 97 -2.56 30.15 -7.39
C ASN A 97 -1.91 29.04 -6.55
N SER A 98 -1.10 28.20 -7.18
CA SER A 98 -0.35 27.09 -6.57
C SER A 98 1.13 27.40 -6.35
N THR A 99 1.51 28.67 -6.09
CA THR A 99 2.92 29.10 -5.92
C THR A 99 3.43 29.03 -4.47
N GLY A 100 2.76 28.28 -3.61
CA GLY A 100 3.15 28.10 -2.21
C GLY A 100 4.33 27.12 -2.02
N PRO A 101 4.83 26.98 -0.78
CA PRO A 101 5.82 25.97 -0.43
C PRO A 101 5.35 24.54 -0.76
N ARG A 102 6.28 23.59 -0.93
CA ARG A 102 5.95 22.19 -1.32
C ARG A 102 4.88 21.53 -0.44
N GLN A 103 4.85 21.83 0.86
CA GLN A 103 3.88 21.28 1.82
C GLN A 103 2.54 22.03 1.84
N THR A 104 2.53 23.31 1.45
CA THR A 104 1.37 24.22 1.48
C THR A 104 1.24 24.96 0.14
N PRO A 105 1.03 24.22 -0.98
CA PRO A 105 1.19 24.77 -2.31
C PRO A 105 0.12 25.81 -2.70
N TYR A 106 -1.07 25.79 -2.07
CA TYR A 106 -2.18 26.62 -2.50
C TYR A 106 -2.20 27.96 -1.77
N LYS A 107 -2.06 29.07 -2.51
CA LYS A 107 -2.30 30.43 -1.99
C LYS A 107 -3.77 30.77 -2.11
N VAL A 108 -4.39 31.12 -0.98
CA VAL A 108 -5.80 31.49 -0.89
C VAL A 108 -5.97 32.80 -0.14
N LEU A 109 -6.93 33.62 -0.55
CA LEU A 109 -7.32 34.84 0.16
C LEU A 109 -8.56 34.54 1.02
N VAL A 110 -8.47 34.83 2.31
CA VAL A 110 -9.51 34.60 3.31
C VAL A 110 -9.84 35.92 4.02
N LEU A 111 -11.09 36.07 4.46
CA LEU A 111 -11.50 37.20 5.30
C LEU A 111 -10.88 37.08 6.69
N ASN A 112 -10.28 38.16 7.18
CA ASN A 112 -9.65 38.17 8.48
C ASN A 112 -10.69 38.48 9.56
N THR A 113 -11.34 37.44 10.08
CA THR A 113 -12.17 37.50 11.28
C THR A 113 -11.52 36.67 12.37
N PRO A 114 -10.40 37.11 12.95
CA PRO A 114 -9.77 36.36 14.03
C PRO A 114 -10.76 36.31 15.20
N ILE A 115 -11.41 35.16 15.39
CA ILE A 115 -12.07 34.85 16.65
C ILE A 115 -10.93 34.67 17.64
N GLN A 116 -10.59 35.72 18.40
CA GLN A 116 -9.64 35.61 19.49
C GLN A 116 -10.28 34.72 20.55
N ASP A 117 -9.92 33.44 20.55
CA ASP A 117 -10.19 32.58 21.69
C ASP A 117 -9.32 33.07 22.85
N SER A 118 -9.93 33.75 23.82
CA SER A 118 -9.25 34.24 25.02
C SER A 118 -8.83 33.09 25.96
N SER A 119 -9.28 31.87 25.68
CA SER A 119 -9.04 30.70 26.51
C SER A 119 -7.61 30.19 26.35
N ARG A 120 -6.93 29.95 27.48
CA ARG A 120 -5.64 29.27 27.50
C ARG A 120 -5.88 27.78 27.66
N TYR A 121 -5.38 26.99 26.71
CA TYR A 121 -5.40 25.53 26.76
C TYR A 121 -4.06 24.99 27.26
N ASN A 122 -4.06 23.82 27.89
CA ASN A 122 -2.86 23.16 28.44
C ASN A 122 -2.03 22.42 27.38
N PHE A 123 -2.44 22.50 26.11
CA PHE A 123 -1.78 21.86 24.97
C PHE A 123 -1.44 22.88 23.88
N GLU A 124 -0.51 22.51 23.02
CA GLU A 124 -0.20 23.27 21.81
C GLU A 124 -1.35 23.11 20.80
N ILE A 125 -1.99 24.23 20.46
CA ILE A 125 -3.09 24.24 19.49
C ILE A 125 -2.53 23.97 18.10
N ASP A 126 -2.88 22.83 17.52
CA ASP A 126 -2.48 22.40 16.18
C ASP A 126 -3.61 22.60 15.14
N GLU A 127 -3.32 22.32 13.87
CA GLU A 127 -4.33 22.43 12.80
C GLU A 127 -5.52 21.48 13.01
N ASN A 128 -5.30 20.30 13.59
CA ASN A 128 -6.35 19.30 13.78
C ASN A 128 -7.38 19.76 14.80
N TRP A 129 -6.99 20.53 15.83
CA TRP A 129 -7.94 21.15 16.76
C TRP A 129 -9.01 21.93 16.01
N TYR A 130 -8.59 22.87 15.16
CA TYR A 130 -9.51 23.71 14.39
C TYR A 130 -10.33 22.93 13.35
N ARG A 131 -9.72 21.93 12.71
CA ARG A 131 -10.42 21.07 11.74
C ARG A 131 -11.48 20.22 12.44
N MET A 132 -11.24 19.71 13.64
CA MET A 132 -12.25 18.98 14.41
C MET A 132 -13.38 19.89 14.87
N LEU A 133 -13.05 21.11 15.32
CA LEU A 133 -14.07 22.12 15.65
C LEU A 133 -14.99 22.44 14.46
N SER A 134 -14.49 22.34 13.22
CA SER A 134 -15.29 22.57 12.01
C SER A 134 -16.48 21.61 11.85
N PHE A 135 -16.50 20.50 12.58
CA PHE A 135 -17.60 19.53 12.56
C PHE A 135 -18.58 19.69 13.74
N SER A 136 -18.35 20.65 14.63
CA SER A 136 -19.26 20.90 15.75
C SER A 136 -20.46 21.74 15.34
N ALA A 137 -21.54 21.67 16.12
CA ALA A 137 -22.76 22.45 15.92
C ALA A 137 -22.47 23.97 15.93
N THR A 138 -21.49 24.42 16.73
CA THR A 138 -21.07 25.83 16.81
C THR A 138 -20.58 26.38 15.47
N TYR A 139 -19.99 25.53 14.62
CA TYR A 139 -19.36 25.92 13.36
C TYR A 139 -20.06 25.36 12.12
N ASP A 140 -21.33 24.99 12.24
CA ASP A 140 -22.10 24.39 11.15
C ASP A 140 -22.35 25.35 9.97
N THR A 141 -22.38 26.65 10.26
CA THR A 141 -22.57 27.68 9.24
C THR A 141 -21.27 27.99 8.51
N ILE A 142 -21.36 28.11 7.18
CA ILE A 142 -20.23 28.48 6.32
C ILE A 142 -20.18 30.01 6.23
N GLY A 143 -18.99 30.59 6.42
CA GLY A 143 -18.76 32.03 6.31
C GLY A 143 -18.71 32.76 7.65
N THR A 144 -18.59 34.09 7.56
CA THR A 144 -18.26 35.00 8.67
C THR A 144 -19.51 35.63 9.28
N GLU A 145 -19.52 35.83 10.61
CA GLU A 145 -20.61 36.51 11.34
C GLU A 145 -20.71 37.98 10.95
N GLU A 146 -19.55 38.65 10.94
CA GLU A 146 -19.44 40.06 10.66
C GLU A 146 -18.94 40.29 9.23
N SER A 147 -19.47 41.35 8.60
CA SER A 147 -18.96 41.83 7.33
C SER A 147 -17.65 42.58 7.59
N THR A 148 -16.52 41.93 7.29
CA THR A 148 -15.18 42.54 7.39
C THR A 148 -14.63 42.87 6.01
N MET A 149 -13.78 43.89 5.96
CA MET A 149 -12.92 44.24 4.80
C MET A 149 -11.45 43.90 5.07
N ASP A 150 -11.15 43.39 6.27
CA ASP A 150 -9.83 42.87 6.60
C ASP A 150 -9.66 41.48 5.99
N HIS A 151 -8.47 41.18 5.49
CA HIS A 151 -8.19 39.98 4.71
C HIS A 151 -6.76 39.50 4.92
N LYS A 152 -6.55 38.21 4.67
CA LYS A 152 -5.24 37.58 4.75
C LYS A 152 -5.05 36.57 3.62
N VAL A 153 -3.85 36.55 3.04
CA VAL A 153 -3.43 35.50 2.13
C VAL A 153 -2.72 34.40 2.91
N LEU A 154 -3.17 33.16 2.74
CA LEU A 154 -2.65 31.98 3.41
C LEU A 154 -2.09 31.00 2.38
N CYS A 155 -1.00 30.33 2.73
CA CYS A 155 -0.52 29.15 2.02
C CYS A 155 -1.06 27.91 2.75
N ILE A 156 -1.93 27.13 2.11
CA ILE A 156 -2.60 25.99 2.73
C ILE A 156 -2.23 24.66 2.06
N ALA A 157 -2.28 23.59 2.85
CA ALA A 157 -2.10 22.22 2.37
C ALA A 157 -3.41 21.68 1.75
N PRO A 158 -3.34 20.67 0.84
CA PRO A 158 -4.51 19.97 0.31
C PRO A 158 -5.55 19.57 1.38
N ARG A 159 -5.07 19.13 2.54
CA ARG A 159 -5.88 18.69 3.69
C ARG A 159 -6.77 19.78 4.30
N ASN A 160 -6.43 21.05 4.12
CA ASN A 160 -7.15 22.18 4.70
C ASN A 160 -8.29 22.67 3.80
N ILE A 161 -8.40 22.15 2.57
CA ILE A 161 -9.53 22.40 1.68
C ILE A 161 -10.64 21.43 2.08
N VAL A 162 -11.81 21.96 2.44
CA VAL A 162 -12.99 21.15 2.81
C VAL A 162 -13.81 20.81 1.57
N ALA A 163 -14.03 21.79 0.70
CA ALA A 163 -14.74 21.60 -0.56
C ALA A 163 -14.37 22.66 -1.60
N VAL A 164 -14.51 22.29 -2.88
CA VAL A 164 -14.40 23.21 -4.03
C VAL A 164 -15.83 23.55 -4.48
N THR A 165 -16.16 24.83 -4.60
CA THR A 165 -17.49 25.25 -5.08
C THR A 165 -17.49 25.47 -6.59
N LYS A 166 -18.66 25.50 -7.21
CA LYS A 166 -18.81 25.85 -8.64
C LYS A 166 -18.65 27.36 -8.90
N MET A 167 -18.61 28.19 -7.87
CA MET A 167 -18.55 29.64 -8.01
C MET A 167 -17.12 30.10 -8.34
N ASN A 168 -17.03 31.11 -9.21
CA ASN A 168 -15.76 31.68 -9.64
C ASN A 168 -15.87 33.21 -9.71
N LEU A 169 -14.88 33.90 -9.15
CA LEU A 169 -14.76 35.35 -9.19
C LEU A 169 -13.73 35.76 -10.25
N LYS A 170 -14.10 36.70 -11.11
CA LYS A 170 -13.14 37.31 -12.03
C LYS A 170 -12.18 38.21 -11.25
N ILE A 171 -10.95 37.77 -11.08
CA ILE A 171 -9.94 38.47 -10.29
C ILE A 171 -8.64 38.69 -11.07
N ASP A 172 -7.93 39.78 -10.76
CA ASP A 172 -6.55 40.01 -11.23
C ASP A 172 -5.58 39.49 -10.16
N VAL A 173 -5.21 38.22 -10.31
CA VAL A 173 -4.38 37.47 -9.35
C VAL A 173 -3.02 38.14 -9.14
N THR A 174 -2.38 38.59 -10.22
CA THR A 174 -1.03 39.16 -10.17
C THR A 174 -1.01 40.44 -9.35
N ARG A 175 -2.02 41.31 -9.55
CA ARG A 175 -2.13 42.54 -8.77
C ARG A 175 -2.44 42.27 -7.30
N ILE A 176 -3.32 41.31 -7.00
CA ILE A 176 -3.65 40.94 -5.61
C ILE A 176 -2.41 40.40 -4.87
N ILE A 177 -1.63 39.54 -5.52
CA ILE A 177 -0.41 38.98 -4.92
C ILE A 177 0.65 40.06 -4.72
N GLN A 178 0.91 40.89 -5.73
CA GLN A 178 1.88 41.99 -5.61
C GLN A 178 1.51 42.98 -4.51
N ASP A 179 0.23 43.35 -4.41
CA ASP A 179 -0.29 44.25 -3.39
C ASP A 179 -0.15 43.64 -1.97
N TRP A 180 -0.34 42.33 -1.84
CA TRP A 180 -0.10 41.62 -0.58
C TRP A 180 1.40 41.51 -0.23
N GLU A 181 2.25 41.16 -1.21
CA GLU A 181 3.70 41.03 -1.04
C GLU A 181 4.36 42.37 -0.68
N GLN A 182 3.93 43.46 -1.30
CA GLN A 182 4.40 44.81 -0.97
C GLN A 182 4.13 45.13 0.50
N ARG A 183 2.95 44.76 1.01
CA ARG A 183 2.54 44.99 2.40
C ARG A 183 3.21 44.07 3.42
N GLN A 184 3.92 43.02 2.98
CA GLN A 184 4.81 42.24 3.87
C GLN A 184 6.12 42.97 4.18
N ILE A 185 6.49 43.98 3.40
CA ILE A 185 7.69 44.79 3.65
C ILE A 185 7.37 45.78 4.78
N PRO A 186 8.16 45.84 5.87
CA PRO A 186 7.84 46.65 7.05
C PRO A 186 7.53 48.13 6.75
N ARG A 187 8.18 48.72 5.75
CA ARG A 187 7.97 50.11 5.32
C ARG A 187 6.58 50.36 4.70
N PHE A 188 5.97 49.34 4.10
CA PHE A 188 4.70 49.45 3.37
C PHE A 188 3.56 48.71 4.06
N LYS A 189 3.74 48.30 5.32
CA LYS A 189 2.75 47.52 6.07
C LYS A 189 1.36 48.19 6.10
N ASP A 190 1.33 49.51 6.27
CA ASP A 190 0.10 50.31 6.35
C ASP A 190 -0.32 50.93 5.01
N ALA A 191 0.24 50.45 3.88
CA ALA A 191 -0.16 50.92 2.56
C ALA A 191 -1.64 50.57 2.28
N PRO A 192 -2.38 51.44 1.56
CA PRO A 192 -3.78 51.19 1.26
C PRO A 192 -3.94 49.94 0.37
N VAL A 193 -5.03 49.20 0.60
CA VAL A 193 -5.40 48.03 -0.22
C VAL A 193 -5.59 48.45 -1.67
N GLY A 194 -4.96 47.75 -2.61
CA GLY A 194 -5.15 47.99 -4.04
C GLY A 194 -6.60 47.78 -4.46
N ALA A 195 -7.09 48.56 -5.43
CA ALA A 195 -8.50 48.53 -5.86
C ALA A 195 -9.00 47.14 -6.29
N SER A 196 -8.14 46.34 -6.94
CA SER A 196 -8.47 44.96 -7.32
C SER A 196 -8.66 44.06 -6.10
N CYS A 197 -7.80 44.20 -5.08
CA CYS A 197 -7.91 43.41 -3.85
C CYS A 197 -9.14 43.83 -3.03
N ALA A 198 -9.37 45.14 -2.90
CA ALA A 198 -10.55 45.67 -2.20
C ALA A 198 -11.87 45.18 -2.83
N SER A 199 -11.98 45.20 -4.17
CA SER A 199 -13.16 44.69 -4.87
C SER A 199 -13.38 43.19 -4.65
N THR A 200 -12.31 42.39 -4.66
CA THR A 200 -12.40 40.94 -4.38
C THR A 200 -12.83 40.66 -2.95
N VAL A 201 -12.28 41.39 -1.98
CA VAL A 201 -12.62 41.25 -0.56
C VAL A 201 -14.07 41.65 -0.29
N GLN A 202 -14.54 42.74 -0.90
CA GLN A 202 -15.92 43.18 -0.78
C GLN A 202 -16.90 42.11 -1.30
N GLU A 203 -16.61 41.52 -2.46
CA GLU A 203 -17.44 40.47 -3.04
C GLU A 203 -17.39 39.18 -2.23
N LEU A 204 -16.21 38.78 -1.74
CA LEU A 204 -16.06 37.64 -0.83
C LEU A 204 -16.83 37.84 0.48
N SER A 205 -16.78 39.04 1.06
CA SER A 205 -17.50 39.44 2.26
C SER A 205 -19.02 39.36 2.06
N ARG A 206 -19.51 39.88 0.94
CA ARG A 206 -20.91 39.77 0.52
C ARG A 206 -21.36 38.32 0.38
N MET A 207 -20.56 37.49 -0.29
CA MET A 207 -20.83 36.06 -0.48
C MET A 207 -20.79 35.27 0.83
N SER A 208 -19.82 35.57 1.70
CA SER A 208 -19.65 34.95 3.01
C SER A 208 -20.87 35.18 3.89
N HIS A 209 -21.35 36.42 3.98
CA HIS A 209 -22.56 36.77 4.73
C HIS A 209 -23.81 36.14 4.11
N ALA A 210 -23.94 36.14 2.77
CA ALA A 210 -25.08 35.55 2.09
C ALA A 210 -25.15 34.01 2.25
N ALA A 211 -23.99 33.33 2.25
CA ALA A 211 -23.89 31.91 2.53
C ALA A 211 -24.29 31.58 3.98
N ARG A 212 -23.82 32.38 4.94
CA ARG A 212 -24.15 32.21 6.36
C ARG A 212 -25.63 32.44 6.67
N ALA A 213 -26.24 33.44 6.03
CA ALA A 213 -27.66 33.75 6.16
C ALA A 213 -28.58 32.73 5.45
N GLY A 214 -28.02 31.72 4.77
CA GLY A 214 -28.78 30.74 3.99
C GLY A 214 -29.39 31.30 2.69
N ALA A 215 -29.01 32.52 2.28
CA ALA A 215 -29.53 33.17 1.08
C ALA A 215 -28.87 32.65 -0.21
N VAL A 216 -27.69 32.03 -0.12
CA VAL A 216 -26.96 31.43 -1.25
C VAL A 216 -26.64 29.98 -0.95
N GLN A 217 -27.13 29.07 -1.80
CA GLN A 217 -26.76 27.65 -1.75
C GLN A 217 -25.44 27.45 -2.51
N LEU A 218 -24.40 27.07 -1.78
CA LEU A 218 -23.08 26.80 -2.36
C LEU A 218 -23.05 25.40 -2.99
N GLU A 219 -23.23 25.32 -4.30
CA GLU A 219 -23.06 24.06 -5.03
C GLU A 219 -21.60 23.59 -4.99
N ARG A 220 -21.37 22.41 -4.39
CA ARG A 220 -20.05 21.78 -4.29
C ARG A 220 -19.77 20.96 -5.55
N ILE A 221 -18.53 21.02 -6.03
CA ILE A 221 -18.04 20.12 -7.09
C ILE A 221 -17.90 18.73 -6.50
N ASN A 222 -18.44 17.73 -7.20
CA ASN A 222 -18.27 16.35 -6.81
C ASN A 222 -16.85 15.88 -7.21
N LEU A 223 -15.96 15.79 -6.22
CA LEU A 223 -14.57 15.41 -6.43
C LEU A 223 -14.40 13.93 -6.84
N THR A 224 -15.42 13.09 -6.67
CA THR A 224 -15.34 11.63 -6.90
C THR A 224 -15.86 11.20 -8.27
N HIS A 225 -16.79 11.94 -8.88
CA HIS A 225 -17.37 11.61 -10.19
C HIS A 225 -16.36 11.71 -11.36
N SER A 226 -15.22 12.33 -11.13
CA SER A 226 -14.12 12.47 -12.08
C SER A 226 -13.05 11.38 -11.98
N LEU A 227 -13.15 10.46 -11.02
CA LEU A 227 -12.21 9.37 -10.87
C LEU A 227 -12.37 8.40 -12.05
N ALA A 228 -11.29 8.16 -12.80
CA ALA A 228 -11.22 6.98 -13.66
C ALA A 228 -11.08 5.78 -12.72
N ILE A 229 -12.23 5.24 -12.28
CA ILE A 229 -12.35 4.17 -11.29
C ILE A 229 -11.53 2.96 -11.75
N SER A 230 -10.28 2.88 -11.29
CA SER A 230 -9.35 1.78 -11.63
C SER A 230 -8.66 1.21 -10.39
N THR A 231 -8.76 1.87 -9.24
CA THR A 231 -8.08 1.47 -7.99
C THR A 231 -9.11 1.21 -6.89
N GLY A 232 -9.31 -0.06 -6.53
CA GLY A 232 -10.27 -0.49 -5.50
C GLY A 232 -10.04 0.15 -4.12
N GLU A 233 -8.80 0.49 -3.80
CA GLU A 233 -8.41 1.13 -2.52
C GLU A 233 -9.04 2.51 -2.32
N ILE A 234 -9.08 3.35 -3.37
CA ILE A 234 -9.68 4.70 -3.29
C ILE A 234 -11.20 4.60 -3.08
N LEU A 235 -11.86 3.62 -3.70
CA LEU A 235 -13.30 3.40 -3.49
C LEU A 235 -13.60 3.01 -2.04
N GLN A 236 -12.83 2.08 -1.48
CA GLN A 236 -12.96 1.68 -0.07
C GLN A 236 -12.75 2.86 0.87
N ALA A 237 -11.74 3.70 0.61
CA ALA A 237 -11.49 4.90 1.39
C ALA A 237 -12.64 5.91 1.29
N LEU A 238 -13.23 6.10 0.10
CA LEU A 238 -14.38 6.98 -0.10
C LEU A 238 -15.64 6.49 0.59
N ASP A 239 -15.92 5.19 0.55
CA ASP A 239 -17.07 4.62 1.24
C ASP A 239 -16.91 4.69 2.76
N LYS A 240 -15.69 4.44 3.27
CA LYS A 240 -15.34 4.68 4.67
C LYS A 240 -15.53 6.15 5.07
N LEU A 241 -15.12 7.09 4.22
CA LEU A 241 -15.30 8.53 4.48
C LEU A 241 -16.79 8.90 4.59
N LYS A 242 -17.66 8.36 3.72
CA LYS A 242 -19.11 8.60 3.77
C LYS A 242 -19.76 8.01 5.03
N ALA A 243 -19.34 6.80 5.43
CA ALA A 243 -19.82 6.18 6.66
C ALA A 243 -19.45 7.05 7.88
N LEU A 244 -18.17 7.45 7.98
CA LEU A 244 -17.68 8.33 9.04
C LEU A 244 -18.36 9.71 9.04
N ALA A 245 -18.66 10.29 7.87
CA ALA A 245 -19.42 11.54 7.79
C ALA A 245 -20.82 11.42 8.39
N THR A 246 -21.49 10.27 8.17
CA THR A 246 -22.82 10.00 8.70
C THR A 246 -22.79 9.83 10.22
N GLU A 247 -21.79 9.11 10.73
CA GLU A 247 -21.55 8.97 12.18
C GLU A 247 -21.25 10.32 12.84
N LEU A 248 -20.43 11.15 12.19
CA LEU A 248 -20.07 12.47 12.69
C LEU A 248 -21.29 13.39 12.83
N GLU A 249 -22.21 13.35 11.85
CA GLU A 249 -23.47 14.09 11.92
C GLU A 249 -24.35 13.58 13.08
N ALA A 250 -24.36 12.28 13.36
CA ALA A 250 -25.07 11.72 14.52
C ALA A 250 -24.46 12.18 15.86
N HIS A 251 -23.15 12.42 15.91
CA HIS A 251 -22.44 12.93 17.09
C HIS A 251 -22.58 14.44 17.30
N LYS A 252 -22.94 15.19 16.26
CA LYS A 252 -23.04 16.65 16.28
C LYS A 252 -23.95 17.20 17.38
N LYS A 253 -25.05 16.51 17.69
CA LYS A 253 -25.98 16.87 18.79
C LYS A 253 -25.31 16.96 20.16
N PHE A 254 -24.22 16.22 20.38
CA PHE A 254 -23.49 16.23 21.64
C PHE A 254 -22.48 17.39 21.75
N THR A 255 -22.27 18.13 20.65
CA THR A 255 -21.39 19.29 20.60
C THR A 255 -22.14 20.61 20.85
N ASP A 256 -23.48 20.56 20.91
CA ASP A 256 -24.35 21.70 21.20
C ASP A 256 -24.48 21.91 22.73
N ILE A 257 -23.37 22.29 23.35
CA ILE A 257 -23.28 22.53 24.80
C ILE A 257 -22.66 23.90 25.09
N ALA A 258 -23.19 24.58 26.12
CA ALA A 258 -22.59 25.79 26.65
C ALA A 258 -21.23 25.43 27.27
N ASN A 259 -20.13 25.89 26.66
CA ASN A 259 -18.73 25.55 26.98
C ASN A 259 -18.14 24.32 26.26
N PHE A 260 -18.68 23.96 25.09
CA PHE A 260 -18.13 22.89 24.23
C PHE A 260 -16.61 22.94 24.08
N LYS A 261 -16.02 24.10 23.78
CA LYS A 261 -14.58 24.24 23.55
C LYS A 261 -13.74 23.84 24.76
N SER A 262 -14.11 24.25 25.97
CA SER A 262 -13.33 23.92 27.17
C SER A 262 -13.49 22.45 27.57
N GLU A 263 -14.68 21.88 27.42
CA GLU A 263 -14.91 20.45 27.69
C GLU A 263 -14.21 19.57 26.65
N PHE A 264 -14.32 19.93 25.37
CA PHE A 264 -13.63 19.24 24.28
C PHE A 264 -12.11 19.36 24.39
N ALA A 265 -11.58 20.48 24.90
CA ALA A 265 -10.14 20.65 25.14
C ALA A 265 -9.57 19.59 26.10
N VAL A 266 -10.30 19.24 27.16
CA VAL A 266 -9.89 18.18 28.10
C VAL A 266 -9.83 16.82 27.38
N VAL A 267 -10.85 16.51 26.58
CA VAL A 267 -10.89 15.28 25.79
C VAL A 267 -9.78 15.23 24.75
N TYR A 268 -9.56 16.34 24.06
CA TYR A 268 -8.57 16.49 23.00
C TYR A 268 -7.15 16.29 23.51
N GLU A 269 -6.80 16.91 24.64
CA GLU A 269 -5.50 16.75 25.30
C GLU A 269 -5.25 15.28 25.67
N ARG A 270 -6.23 14.63 26.29
CA ARG A 270 -6.15 13.22 26.66
C ARG A 270 -5.94 12.33 25.43
N LYS A 271 -6.75 12.55 24.40
CA LYS A 271 -6.72 11.76 23.17
C LYS A 271 -5.47 11.98 22.34
N GLN A 272 -4.88 13.18 22.35
CA GLN A 272 -3.56 13.40 21.76
C GLN A 272 -2.48 12.57 22.45
N ALA A 273 -2.47 12.50 23.79
CA ALA A 273 -1.52 11.69 24.53
C ALA A 273 -1.68 10.19 24.20
N GLU A 274 -2.94 9.70 24.13
CA GLU A 274 -3.28 8.34 23.67
C GLU A 274 -2.73 8.06 22.26
N ARG A 275 -3.05 8.91 21.27
CA ARG A 275 -2.58 8.74 19.88
C ARG A 275 -1.05 8.79 19.77
N LYS A 276 -0.38 9.67 20.53
CA LYS A 276 1.08 9.80 20.52
C LYS A 276 1.75 8.52 21.04
N ARG A 277 1.25 7.96 22.14
CA ARG A 277 1.70 6.66 22.66
C ARG A 277 1.47 5.55 21.63
N ASP A 278 0.26 5.45 21.09
CA ASP A 278 -0.12 4.36 20.20
C ASP A 278 0.61 4.43 18.86
N LYS A 279 0.92 5.64 18.37
CA LYS A 279 1.80 5.85 17.22
C LYS A 279 3.17 5.21 17.44
N TYR A 280 3.85 5.50 18.54
CA TYR A 280 5.18 4.95 18.79
C TYR A 280 5.16 3.46 19.13
N LYS A 281 4.11 2.97 19.79
CA LYS A 281 3.90 1.52 19.97
C LYS A 281 3.76 0.81 18.62
N ARG A 282 2.97 1.38 17.70
CA ARG A 282 2.81 0.84 16.35
C ARG A 282 4.12 0.89 15.56
N LEU A 283 4.86 2.00 15.59
CA LEU A 283 6.16 2.11 14.89
C LEU A 283 7.20 1.10 15.38
N LEU A 284 7.08 0.61 16.62
CA LEU A 284 7.93 -0.44 17.19
C LEU A 284 7.35 -1.86 17.05
N SER A 285 6.11 -2.00 16.56
CA SER A 285 5.45 -3.30 16.41
C SER A 285 5.84 -3.99 15.11
N PHE A 286 5.67 -5.32 15.08
CA PHE A 286 5.91 -6.14 13.89
C PHE A 286 4.95 -5.79 12.74
N GLU A 287 3.79 -5.23 13.06
CA GLU A 287 2.76 -4.85 12.07
C GLU A 287 3.17 -3.66 11.21
N ASN A 288 4.17 -2.88 11.63
CA ASN A 288 4.71 -1.75 10.87
C ASN A 288 5.82 -2.15 9.89
N LEU A 289 6.25 -3.42 9.89
CA LEU A 289 7.25 -3.89 8.94
C LEU A 289 6.64 -3.88 7.54
N SER A 290 7.42 -3.40 6.57
CA SER A 290 6.96 -3.22 5.19
C SER A 290 6.50 -4.54 4.55
N LEU A 291 7.16 -5.64 4.90
CA LEU A 291 6.88 -6.98 4.36
C LEU A 291 5.87 -7.79 5.19
N TYR A 292 5.38 -7.26 6.32
CA TYR A 292 4.46 -8.00 7.19
C TYR A 292 3.10 -8.30 6.53
N PRO A 293 2.46 -7.34 5.81
CA PRO A 293 1.23 -7.63 5.09
C PRO A 293 1.41 -8.74 4.05
N ASP A 294 2.53 -8.75 3.32
CA ASP A 294 2.82 -9.79 2.34
C ASP A 294 3.03 -11.16 2.98
N TYR A 295 3.75 -11.20 4.10
CA TYR A 295 3.92 -12.41 4.90
C TYR A 295 2.59 -12.98 5.37
N GLN A 296 1.67 -12.15 5.86
CA GLN A 296 0.33 -12.60 6.28
C GLN A 296 -0.45 -13.18 5.09
N ARG A 297 -0.40 -12.55 3.92
CA ARG A 297 -1.06 -13.07 2.70
C ARG A 297 -0.49 -14.42 2.28
N ARG A 298 0.83 -14.59 2.31
CA ARG A 298 1.49 -15.89 2.02
C ARG A 298 1.14 -16.96 3.04
N LEU A 299 1.00 -16.60 4.32
CA LEU A 299 0.56 -17.53 5.36
C LEU A 299 -0.85 -18.06 5.07
N LEU A 300 -1.76 -17.20 4.59
CA LEU A 300 -3.12 -17.60 4.18
C LEU A 300 -3.10 -18.59 3.01
N VAL A 301 -2.25 -18.36 1.99
CA VAL A 301 -2.07 -19.31 0.87
C VAL A 301 -1.58 -20.66 1.37
N LEU A 302 -0.54 -20.68 2.22
CA LEU A 302 0.00 -21.92 2.78
C LEU A 302 -1.02 -22.66 3.64
N ARG A 303 -1.90 -21.93 4.34
CA ARG A 303 -2.97 -22.53 5.16
C ARG A 303 -4.09 -23.10 4.28
N GLU A 304 -4.53 -22.38 3.24
CA GLU A 304 -5.54 -22.87 2.29
C GLU A 304 -5.04 -24.12 1.54
N LEU A 305 -3.78 -24.14 1.13
CA LEU A 305 -3.15 -25.30 0.48
C LEU A 305 -2.75 -26.43 1.45
N SER A 306 -3.00 -26.28 2.75
CA SER A 306 -2.66 -27.26 3.79
C SER A 306 -1.17 -27.60 3.86
N TYR A 307 -0.28 -26.61 3.75
CA TYR A 307 1.15 -26.75 4.06
C TYR A 307 1.44 -26.47 5.54
N ILE A 308 0.57 -25.69 6.17
CA ILE A 308 0.56 -25.37 7.60
C ILE A 308 -0.85 -25.57 8.17
N ASP A 309 -0.93 -25.82 9.47
CA ASP A 309 -2.21 -25.91 10.18
C ASP A 309 -2.76 -24.55 10.66
N GLU A 310 -3.87 -24.56 11.38
CA GLU A 310 -4.50 -23.37 11.97
C GLU A 310 -3.63 -22.69 13.04
N HIS A 311 -2.64 -23.39 13.58
CA HIS A 311 -1.69 -22.93 14.60
C HIS A 311 -0.32 -22.57 14.00
N ASP A 312 -0.24 -22.39 12.68
CA ASP A 312 0.99 -22.08 11.94
C ASP A 312 2.10 -23.13 12.10
N SER A 313 1.74 -24.38 12.41
CA SER A 313 2.67 -25.49 12.49
C SER A 313 2.78 -26.20 11.14
N VAL A 314 4.02 -26.53 10.76
CA VAL A 314 4.33 -27.17 9.48
C VAL A 314 3.90 -28.64 9.49
N ILE A 315 2.98 -28.99 8.60
CA ILE A 315 2.48 -30.36 8.45
C ILE A 315 3.32 -31.15 7.43
N LEU A 316 2.97 -32.42 7.17
CA LEU A 316 3.74 -33.30 6.27
C LEU A 316 3.98 -32.68 4.88
N LYS A 317 2.93 -32.10 4.28
CA LYS A 317 3.02 -31.41 2.99
C LYS A 317 3.98 -30.22 3.00
N GLY A 318 3.95 -29.44 4.08
CA GLY A 318 4.94 -28.41 4.42
C GLY A 318 6.38 -28.93 4.45
N ARG A 319 6.62 -30.03 5.18
CA ARG A 319 7.96 -30.62 5.32
C ARG A 319 8.51 -31.14 4.00
N VAL A 320 7.64 -31.70 3.16
CA VAL A 320 8.00 -32.15 1.81
C VAL A 320 8.41 -30.98 0.93
N ALA A 321 7.65 -29.88 0.94
CA ALA A 321 8.03 -28.67 0.20
C ALA A 321 9.35 -28.07 0.70
N CYS A 322 9.64 -28.12 2.00
CA CYS A 322 10.94 -27.66 2.53
C CYS A 322 12.14 -28.43 1.99
N GLY A 323 11.95 -29.63 1.41
CA GLY A 323 13.00 -30.41 0.78
C GLY A 323 13.26 -30.03 -0.69
N MET A 324 12.44 -29.17 -1.29
CA MET A 324 12.59 -28.74 -2.69
C MET A 324 13.47 -27.49 -2.76
N GLY A 325 14.44 -27.46 -3.69
CA GLY A 325 15.27 -26.27 -3.89
C GLY A 325 14.60 -25.12 -4.66
N THR A 326 13.64 -25.43 -5.53
CA THR A 326 12.87 -24.47 -6.33
C THR A 326 11.46 -25.01 -6.61
N ASN A 327 10.51 -24.12 -6.96
CA ASN A 327 9.14 -24.49 -7.37
C ASN A 327 8.43 -25.42 -6.37
N GLU A 328 8.62 -25.14 -5.09
CA GLU A 328 8.39 -26.07 -3.98
C GLU A 328 6.91 -26.48 -3.86
N LEU A 329 5.99 -25.53 -4.09
CA LEU A 329 4.55 -25.75 -3.99
C LEU A 329 4.05 -26.69 -5.10
N ILE A 330 4.31 -26.36 -6.36
CA ILE A 330 3.81 -27.15 -7.48
C ILE A 330 4.40 -28.56 -7.51
N ILE A 331 5.70 -28.72 -7.23
CA ILE A 331 6.33 -30.05 -7.19
C ILE A 331 5.73 -30.91 -6.07
N SER A 332 5.51 -30.32 -4.89
CA SER A 332 4.86 -31.06 -3.80
C SER A 332 3.40 -31.39 -4.11
N GLU A 333 2.63 -30.51 -4.75
CA GLU A 333 1.28 -30.85 -5.24
C GLU A 333 1.29 -32.03 -6.21
N LEU A 334 2.23 -32.07 -7.15
CA LEU A 334 2.36 -33.18 -8.11
C LEU A 334 2.60 -34.52 -7.41
N ILE A 335 3.41 -34.51 -6.34
CA ILE A 335 3.68 -35.70 -5.52
C ILE A 335 2.41 -36.13 -4.77
N PHE A 336 1.75 -35.22 -4.04
CA PHE A 336 0.57 -35.55 -3.24
C PHE A 336 -0.66 -35.93 -4.07
N ARG A 337 -0.77 -35.40 -5.30
CA ARG A 337 -1.81 -35.77 -6.29
C ARG A 337 -1.45 -37.04 -7.08
N ASN A 338 -0.33 -37.68 -6.78
CA ASN A 338 0.13 -38.93 -7.40
C ASN A 338 0.28 -38.86 -8.94
N VAL A 339 0.66 -37.70 -9.49
CA VAL A 339 0.79 -37.50 -10.95
C VAL A 339 1.87 -38.40 -11.57
N PHE A 340 2.87 -38.82 -10.79
CA PHE A 340 3.97 -39.68 -11.26
C PHE A 340 3.70 -41.19 -11.13
N ALA A 341 2.54 -41.60 -10.61
CA ALA A 341 2.27 -42.99 -10.26
C ALA A 341 2.23 -43.92 -11.49
N ASP A 342 1.71 -43.46 -12.63
CA ASP A 342 1.54 -44.23 -13.87
C ASP A 342 2.61 -43.92 -14.94
N LYS A 343 3.48 -42.94 -14.66
CA LYS A 343 4.54 -42.48 -15.56
C LYS A 343 5.82 -43.31 -15.41
N THR A 344 6.54 -43.49 -16.52
CA THR A 344 7.86 -44.13 -16.54
C THR A 344 8.96 -43.16 -16.05
N PRO A 345 10.13 -43.65 -15.62
CA PRO A 345 11.23 -42.77 -15.20
C PRO A 345 11.63 -41.73 -16.26
N ALA A 346 11.65 -42.12 -17.55
CA ALA A 346 11.91 -41.20 -18.65
C ALA A 346 10.82 -40.13 -18.81
N GLU A 347 9.54 -40.50 -18.64
CA GLU A 347 8.43 -39.55 -18.65
C GLU A 347 8.49 -38.57 -17.47
N ILE A 348 8.87 -39.05 -16.29
CA ILE A 348 9.03 -38.21 -15.09
C ILE A 348 10.14 -37.19 -15.29
N ALA A 349 11.32 -37.61 -15.76
CA ALA A 349 12.42 -36.71 -16.07
C ALA A 349 12.01 -35.65 -17.10
N ALA A 350 11.31 -36.07 -18.15
CA ALA A 350 10.81 -35.16 -19.19
C ALA A 350 9.83 -34.12 -18.63
N LEU A 351 8.86 -34.54 -17.81
CA LEU A 351 7.88 -33.63 -17.21
C LEU A 351 8.54 -32.64 -16.25
N LEU A 352 9.43 -33.09 -15.36
CA LEU A 352 10.11 -32.23 -14.40
C LEU A 352 11.07 -31.23 -15.05
N SER A 353 11.48 -31.44 -16.30
CA SER A 353 12.32 -30.48 -17.04
C SER A 353 11.67 -29.10 -17.18
N CYS A 354 10.33 -29.01 -17.08
CA CYS A 354 9.63 -27.74 -17.22
C CYS A 354 9.88 -26.74 -16.08
N PHE A 355 10.36 -27.22 -14.93
CA PHE A 355 10.66 -26.38 -13.77
C PHE A 355 12.06 -25.76 -13.80
N VAL A 356 12.97 -26.36 -14.58
CA VAL A 356 14.39 -25.96 -14.63
C VAL A 356 14.75 -25.27 -15.95
N PHE A 357 13.98 -25.48 -17.01
CA PHE A 357 14.25 -24.88 -18.31
C PHE A 357 13.84 -23.39 -18.35
N GLN A 358 14.80 -22.50 -18.57
CA GLN A 358 14.59 -21.04 -18.53
C GLN A 358 14.79 -20.33 -19.88
N ALA A 359 15.23 -21.05 -20.92
CA ALA A 359 15.46 -20.44 -22.23
C ALA A 359 14.21 -20.48 -23.12
N ARG A 360 14.20 -19.69 -24.18
CA ARG A 360 13.12 -19.72 -25.19
C ARG A 360 13.53 -20.62 -26.34
N THR A 361 12.56 -21.37 -26.86
CA THR A 361 12.69 -22.19 -28.07
C THR A 361 11.52 -21.88 -29.00
N GLN A 362 11.77 -21.85 -30.30
CA GLN A 362 10.70 -21.70 -31.31
C GLN A 362 10.22 -23.06 -31.84
N ILE A 363 10.93 -24.14 -31.50
CA ILE A 363 10.64 -25.49 -31.99
C ILE A 363 9.71 -26.19 -31.01
N THR A 364 8.52 -26.57 -31.50
CA THR A 364 7.57 -27.40 -30.76
C THR A 364 7.58 -28.81 -31.31
N ASN A 365 7.97 -29.78 -30.47
CA ASN A 365 7.97 -31.19 -30.85
C ASN A 365 6.68 -31.89 -30.41
N PRO A 366 6.16 -32.85 -31.21
CA PRO A 366 5.01 -33.64 -30.80
C PRO A 366 5.36 -34.49 -29.57
N LEU A 367 4.52 -34.39 -28.54
CA LEU A 367 4.63 -35.18 -27.31
C LEU A 367 3.86 -36.49 -27.45
N THR A 368 4.26 -37.51 -26.69
CA THR A 368 3.45 -38.73 -26.56
C THR A 368 2.17 -38.43 -25.80
N GLU A 369 1.16 -39.30 -25.93
CA GLU A 369 -0.13 -39.12 -25.25
C GLU A 369 0.04 -38.98 -23.72
N LYS A 370 0.87 -39.82 -23.11
CA LYS A 370 1.20 -39.76 -21.67
C LYS A 370 1.92 -38.49 -21.26
N LEU A 371 2.85 -37.99 -22.07
CA LEU A 371 3.53 -36.72 -21.78
C LEU A 371 2.56 -35.55 -21.90
N THR A 372 1.67 -35.59 -22.89
CA THR A 372 0.63 -34.57 -23.08
C THR A 372 -0.34 -34.54 -21.90
N GLU A 373 -0.75 -35.70 -21.40
CA GLU A 373 -1.55 -35.84 -20.18
C GLU A 373 -0.82 -35.26 -18.96
N GLY A 374 0.46 -35.60 -18.79
CA GLY A 374 1.27 -35.06 -17.69
C GLY A 374 1.46 -33.55 -17.74
N VAL A 375 1.67 -32.98 -18.93
CA VAL A 375 1.76 -31.52 -19.13
C VAL A 375 0.46 -30.84 -18.73
N LYS A 376 -0.69 -31.37 -19.18
CA LYS A 376 -2.01 -30.83 -18.80
C LYS A 376 -2.23 -30.87 -17.29
N ALA A 377 -1.88 -31.98 -16.64
CA ALA A 377 -2.00 -32.10 -15.19
C ALA A 377 -1.15 -31.05 -14.45
N ILE A 378 0.08 -30.77 -14.93
CA ILE A 378 0.94 -29.72 -14.38
C ILE A 378 0.31 -28.34 -14.57
N GLU A 379 -0.19 -28.03 -15.77
CA GLU A 379 -0.85 -26.76 -16.08
C GLU A 379 -2.11 -26.52 -15.22
N GLU A 380 -2.92 -27.56 -15.01
CA GLU A 380 -4.13 -27.51 -14.17
C GLU A 380 -3.77 -27.20 -12.71
N ILE A 381 -2.73 -27.85 -12.18
CA ILE A 381 -2.25 -27.62 -10.81
C ILE A 381 -1.66 -26.21 -10.65
N ASP A 382 -0.88 -25.74 -11.63
CA ASP A 382 -0.31 -24.38 -11.62
C ASP A 382 -1.41 -23.31 -11.64
N ALA A 383 -2.43 -23.50 -12.49
CA ALA A 383 -3.58 -22.61 -12.56
C ALA A 383 -4.37 -22.56 -11.26
N GLU A 384 -4.53 -23.70 -10.58
CA GLU A 384 -5.17 -23.76 -9.26
C GLU A 384 -4.37 -23.00 -8.20
N ILE A 385 -3.05 -23.23 -8.11
CA ILE A 385 -2.17 -22.50 -7.18
C ILE A 385 -2.22 -21.00 -7.47
N ALA A 386 -2.09 -20.61 -8.73
CA ALA A 386 -2.16 -19.21 -9.16
C ALA A 386 -3.50 -18.57 -8.79
N SER A 387 -4.61 -19.30 -8.90
CA SER A 387 -5.93 -18.81 -8.50
C SER A 387 -6.02 -18.53 -6.99
N ILE A 388 -5.39 -19.36 -6.16
CA ILE A 388 -5.34 -19.20 -4.70
C ILE A 388 -4.40 -18.04 -4.31
N GLU A 389 -3.25 -17.93 -4.96
CA GLU A 389 -2.33 -16.79 -4.78
C GLU A 389 -3.02 -15.46 -5.15
N ALA A 390 -3.75 -15.42 -6.27
CA ALA A 390 -4.51 -14.26 -6.71
C ALA A 390 -5.65 -13.90 -5.74
N LYS A 391 -6.36 -14.90 -5.21
CA LYS A 391 -7.44 -14.73 -4.21
C LYS A 391 -6.94 -13.97 -2.97
N TYR A 392 -5.71 -14.24 -2.52
CA TYR A 392 -5.11 -13.56 -1.38
C TYR A 392 -4.23 -12.36 -1.74
N LEU A 393 -4.27 -11.88 -2.99
CA LEU A 393 -3.49 -10.73 -3.45
C LEU A 393 -1.97 -10.91 -3.30
N VAL A 394 -1.48 -12.15 -3.38
CA VAL A 394 -0.05 -12.45 -3.45
C VAL A 394 0.39 -12.22 -4.90
N SER A 395 1.15 -11.16 -5.13
CA SER A 395 1.65 -10.84 -6.48
C SER A 395 2.92 -11.63 -6.79
N HIS A 396 3.08 -12.03 -8.06
CA HIS A 396 4.38 -12.41 -8.59
C HIS A 396 5.27 -11.16 -8.66
N PHE A 397 6.54 -11.29 -8.31
CA PHE A 397 7.48 -10.18 -8.41
C PHE A 397 7.67 -9.80 -9.89
N GLU A 398 7.70 -8.50 -10.18
CA GLU A 398 8.04 -8.01 -11.52
C GLU A 398 9.42 -8.55 -11.94
N GLY A 399 9.48 -9.25 -13.08
CA GLY A 399 10.71 -9.81 -13.64
C GLY A 399 10.99 -11.29 -13.31
N GLN A 400 10.07 -12.00 -12.66
CA GLN A 400 10.18 -13.45 -12.50
C GLN A 400 10.03 -14.15 -13.86
N ALA A 401 10.92 -15.10 -14.17
CA ALA A 401 10.82 -15.92 -15.37
C ALA A 401 9.51 -16.73 -15.36
N GLU A 402 9.04 -17.14 -16.55
CA GLU A 402 7.89 -18.05 -16.67
C GLU A 402 8.09 -19.25 -15.74
N ARG A 403 7.09 -19.52 -14.88
CA ARG A 403 7.16 -20.59 -13.87
C ARG A 403 7.33 -21.98 -14.49
N LEU A 404 6.77 -22.17 -15.69
CA LEU A 404 6.74 -23.43 -16.42
C LEU A 404 7.22 -23.21 -17.85
N ASN A 405 8.09 -24.09 -18.34
CA ASN A 405 8.53 -24.06 -19.72
C ASN A 405 8.72 -25.46 -20.31
N PHE A 406 7.81 -25.86 -21.18
CA PHE A 406 7.77 -27.22 -21.74
C PHE A 406 8.69 -27.43 -22.96
N GLY A 407 9.53 -26.45 -23.32
CA GLY A 407 10.32 -26.47 -24.55
C GLY A 407 11.29 -27.65 -24.70
N LEU A 408 11.85 -28.16 -23.60
CA LEU A 408 12.80 -29.28 -23.62
C LEU A 408 12.21 -30.64 -23.20
N VAL A 409 10.88 -30.74 -22.99
CA VAL A 409 10.24 -31.99 -22.53
C VAL A 409 10.58 -33.16 -23.46
N ARG A 410 10.47 -32.97 -24.78
CA ARG A 410 10.80 -34.03 -25.75
C ARG A 410 12.30 -34.36 -25.77
N VAL A 411 13.16 -33.35 -25.68
CA VAL A 411 14.62 -33.51 -25.71
C VAL A 411 15.08 -34.35 -24.53
N VAL A 412 14.58 -34.02 -23.32
CA VAL A 412 14.90 -34.75 -22.09
C VAL A 412 14.32 -36.16 -22.10
N TYR A 413 13.11 -36.35 -22.64
CA TYR A 413 12.53 -37.68 -22.80
C TYR A 413 13.42 -38.60 -23.64
N GLU A 414 13.89 -38.12 -24.78
CA GLU A 414 14.75 -38.86 -25.70
C GLU A 414 16.15 -39.11 -25.11
N TRP A 415 16.67 -38.14 -24.34
CA TRP A 415 17.90 -38.33 -23.57
C TRP A 415 17.76 -39.42 -22.50
N ALA A 416 16.65 -39.44 -21.77
CA ALA A 416 16.37 -40.45 -20.75
C ALA A 416 16.11 -41.85 -21.33
N LEU A 417 15.80 -41.95 -22.63
CA LEU A 417 15.73 -43.19 -23.41
C LEU A 417 17.08 -43.61 -24.02
N GLU A 418 18.19 -43.04 -23.52
CA GLU A 418 19.56 -43.41 -23.91
C GLU A 418 19.95 -43.03 -25.35
N LYS A 419 19.24 -42.09 -26.00
CA LYS A 419 19.66 -41.61 -27.33
C LYS A 419 20.99 -40.82 -27.28
N PRO A 420 21.81 -40.86 -28.35
CA PRO A 420 23.04 -40.07 -28.43
C PRO A 420 22.79 -38.57 -28.30
N PHE A 421 23.76 -37.83 -27.72
CA PHE A 421 23.62 -36.37 -27.54
C PHE A 421 23.43 -35.65 -28.88
N ALA A 422 24.07 -36.14 -29.95
CA ALA A 422 23.90 -35.64 -31.31
C ALA A 422 22.45 -35.63 -31.79
N GLU A 423 21.69 -36.70 -31.53
CA GLU A 423 20.30 -36.80 -32.00
C GLU A 423 19.36 -35.87 -31.24
N ILE A 424 19.60 -35.64 -29.95
CA ILE A 424 18.74 -34.75 -29.15
C ILE A 424 19.00 -33.27 -29.46
N MET A 425 20.20 -32.93 -29.95
CA MET A 425 20.52 -31.57 -30.41
C MET A 425 19.68 -31.19 -31.64
N ASP A 426 19.45 -32.14 -32.55
CA ASP A 426 18.65 -31.90 -33.76
C ASP A 426 17.16 -31.65 -33.47
N LEU A 427 16.70 -31.94 -32.25
CA LEU A 427 15.30 -31.75 -31.82
C LEU A 427 15.00 -30.33 -31.34
N THR A 428 16.00 -29.45 -31.16
CA THR A 428 15.78 -28.11 -30.61
C THR A 428 16.76 -27.09 -31.18
N ASP A 429 16.36 -25.82 -31.19
CA ASP A 429 17.17 -24.66 -31.56
C ASP A 429 17.98 -24.09 -30.38
N VAL A 430 17.86 -24.72 -29.21
CA VAL A 430 18.53 -24.31 -27.97
C VAL A 430 20.00 -24.72 -27.99
N GLN A 431 20.88 -23.80 -27.58
CA GLN A 431 22.33 -24.06 -27.49
C GLN A 431 22.64 -25.24 -26.56
N GLU A 432 23.64 -26.03 -26.94
CA GLU A 432 24.04 -27.28 -26.29
C GLU A 432 24.35 -27.08 -24.80
N GLY A 433 25.05 -26.00 -24.47
CA GLY A 433 25.39 -25.66 -23.08
C GLY A 433 24.16 -25.39 -22.20
N ILE A 434 23.07 -24.90 -22.77
CA ILE A 434 21.80 -24.70 -22.06
C ILE A 434 21.12 -26.05 -21.81
N ILE A 435 21.14 -26.96 -22.81
CA ILE A 435 20.61 -28.32 -22.66
C ILE A 435 21.37 -29.06 -21.55
N VAL A 436 22.71 -29.01 -21.56
CA VAL A 436 23.56 -29.61 -20.52
C VAL A 436 23.21 -29.04 -19.13
N ARG A 437 23.12 -27.71 -18.99
CA ARG A 437 22.75 -27.08 -17.72
C ARG A 437 21.34 -27.49 -17.25
N CYS A 438 20.39 -27.57 -18.16
CA CYS A 438 19.02 -28.02 -17.87
C CYS A 438 19.02 -29.44 -17.31
N ILE A 439 19.74 -30.37 -17.93
CA ILE A 439 19.80 -31.77 -17.46
C ILE A 439 20.54 -31.89 -16.12
N GLN A 440 21.59 -31.09 -15.88
CA GLN A 440 22.28 -31.04 -14.59
C GLN A 440 21.36 -30.54 -13.46
N GLN A 441 20.62 -29.45 -13.70
CA GLN A 441 19.64 -28.93 -12.73
C GLN A 441 18.47 -29.90 -12.52
N LEU A 442 18.02 -30.57 -13.59
CA LEU A 442 17.01 -31.62 -13.50
C LEU A 442 17.47 -32.79 -12.63
N HIS A 443 18.75 -33.18 -12.72
CA HIS A 443 19.31 -34.21 -11.86
C HIS A 443 19.25 -33.82 -10.38
N GLU A 444 19.58 -32.56 -10.05
CA GLU A 444 19.44 -32.03 -8.68
C GLU A 444 17.98 -32.06 -8.22
N LEU A 445 17.05 -31.59 -9.05
CA LEU A 445 15.61 -31.63 -8.75
C LEU A 445 15.10 -33.06 -8.52
N LEU A 446 15.51 -34.03 -9.34
CA LEU A 446 15.14 -35.45 -9.14
C LEU A 446 15.69 -36.02 -7.83
N VAL A 447 16.87 -35.57 -7.40
CA VAL A 447 17.46 -35.95 -6.11
C VAL A 447 16.64 -35.34 -4.96
N ASP A 448 16.25 -34.07 -5.04
CA ASP A 448 15.38 -33.41 -4.05
C ASP A 448 14.04 -34.16 -3.90
N VAL A 449 13.39 -34.51 -5.02
CA VAL A 449 12.13 -35.26 -5.03
C VAL A 449 12.31 -36.68 -4.47
N LYS A 450 13.43 -37.34 -4.80
CA LYS A 450 13.78 -38.65 -4.24
C LYS A 450 13.97 -38.56 -2.72
N ASP A 451 14.65 -37.54 -2.19
CA ASP A 451 14.83 -37.37 -0.74
C ASP A 451 13.50 -37.03 -0.04
N ALA A 452 12.65 -36.23 -0.67
CA ALA A 452 11.31 -35.96 -0.17
C ALA A 452 10.39 -37.19 -0.16
N SER A 453 10.51 -38.10 -1.14
CA SER A 453 9.74 -39.35 -1.18
C SER A 453 10.04 -40.27 0.01
N VAL A 454 11.27 -40.21 0.56
CA VAL A 454 11.65 -40.91 1.80
C VAL A 454 10.89 -40.34 2.98
N ALA A 455 10.76 -39.02 3.07
CA ALA A 455 10.02 -38.36 4.15
C ALA A 455 8.51 -38.65 4.10
N ILE A 456 7.96 -38.90 2.90
CA ILE A 456 6.55 -39.30 2.69
C ILE A 456 6.35 -40.78 3.03
N GLY A 457 7.37 -41.61 2.84
CA GLY A 457 7.27 -43.06 2.98
C GLY A 457 6.76 -43.76 1.72
N ASP A 458 7.02 -43.21 0.52
CA ASP A 458 6.69 -43.85 -0.76
C ASP A 458 7.95 -44.43 -1.44
N PRO A 459 8.24 -45.73 -1.23
CA PRO A 459 9.42 -46.37 -1.83
C PRO A 459 9.31 -46.54 -3.35
N LYS A 460 8.10 -46.54 -3.92
CA LYS A 460 7.92 -46.67 -5.38
C LYS A 460 8.32 -45.37 -6.05
N LEU A 461 7.85 -44.24 -5.52
CA LEU A 461 8.26 -42.92 -5.99
C LEU A 461 9.77 -42.73 -5.85
N GLN A 462 10.34 -43.13 -4.70
CA GLN A 462 11.79 -43.08 -4.46
C GLN A 462 12.57 -43.84 -5.54
N SER A 463 12.17 -45.07 -5.84
CA SER A 463 12.83 -45.89 -6.86
C SER A 463 12.72 -45.26 -8.25
N LYS A 464 11.55 -44.75 -8.63
CA LYS A 464 11.35 -44.11 -9.94
C LYS A 464 12.21 -42.86 -10.11
N MET A 465 12.30 -42.02 -9.07
CA MET A 465 13.10 -40.80 -9.10
C MET A 465 14.60 -41.11 -9.14
N MET A 466 15.05 -42.14 -8.43
CA MET A 466 16.42 -42.62 -8.51
C MET A 466 16.77 -43.17 -9.90
N GLU A 467 15.88 -43.96 -10.51
CA GLU A 467 16.06 -44.50 -11.85
C GLU A 467 16.10 -43.38 -12.90
N ALA A 468 15.18 -42.42 -12.84
CA ALA A 468 15.15 -41.24 -13.70
C ALA A 468 16.42 -40.38 -13.55
N SER A 469 16.89 -40.20 -12.32
CA SER A 469 18.11 -39.46 -12.03
C SER A 469 19.35 -40.14 -12.61
N THR A 470 19.37 -41.48 -12.62
CA THR A 470 20.48 -42.28 -13.14
C THR A 470 20.49 -42.31 -14.66
N SER A 471 19.33 -42.43 -15.32
CA SER A 471 19.22 -42.50 -16.79
C SER A 471 19.69 -41.22 -17.48
N ILE A 472 19.51 -40.05 -16.85
CA ILE A 472 19.98 -38.78 -17.41
C ILE A 472 21.44 -38.47 -17.06
N LYS A 473 22.02 -39.15 -16.05
CA LYS A 473 23.38 -38.88 -15.54
C LYS A 473 24.44 -39.65 -16.32
N ARG A 474 24.71 -39.23 -17.54
CA ARG A 474 25.69 -39.89 -18.44
C ARG A 474 26.42 -38.93 -19.38
N ASP A 475 27.51 -39.44 -19.95
CA ASP A 475 28.28 -38.87 -21.05
C ASP A 475 28.66 -37.39 -20.87
N ILE A 476 28.56 -36.60 -21.95
CA ILE A 476 29.00 -35.21 -22.05
C ILE A 476 28.34 -34.28 -21.02
N VAL A 477 27.14 -34.62 -20.56
CA VAL A 477 26.38 -33.80 -19.61
C VAL A 477 27.03 -33.79 -18.22
N PHE A 478 27.74 -34.87 -17.85
CA PHE A 478 28.38 -35.02 -16.54
C PHE A 478 29.89 -35.26 -16.65
N ALA A 479 30.51 -34.78 -17.73
CA ALA A 479 31.96 -34.82 -17.89
C ALA A 479 32.67 -34.05 -16.76
N ALA A 480 33.82 -34.57 -16.31
CA ALA A 480 34.58 -33.97 -15.23
C ALA A 480 35.04 -32.55 -15.58
N SER A 481 34.93 -31.62 -14.62
CA SER A 481 35.42 -30.26 -14.79
C SER A 481 36.94 -30.24 -14.93
N LEU A 482 37.42 -29.47 -15.92
CA LEU A 482 38.84 -29.24 -16.17
C LEU A 482 39.56 -28.55 -15.01
N TYR A 483 38.84 -27.90 -14.10
CA TYR A 483 39.39 -27.19 -12.95
C TYR A 483 39.44 -28.02 -11.66
N THR A 484 38.78 -29.19 -11.62
CA THR A 484 38.66 -30.01 -10.41
C THR A 484 39.32 -31.37 -10.55
N THR A 485 40.06 -31.65 -11.64
CA THR A 485 40.81 -32.89 -11.77
C THR A 485 41.80 -33.02 -10.62
N GLN A 486 41.52 -33.94 -9.68
CA GLN A 486 42.55 -34.48 -8.81
C GLN A 486 43.68 -34.93 -9.73
N LYS A 487 44.87 -34.37 -9.53
CA LYS A 487 46.11 -34.87 -10.13
C LYS A 487 46.17 -36.35 -9.77
N GLU A 488 45.81 -37.23 -10.71
CA GLU A 488 46.21 -38.61 -10.65
C GLU A 488 47.73 -38.59 -10.55
N ALA A 489 48.23 -39.08 -9.41
CA ALA A 489 49.64 -39.23 -9.18
C ALA A 489 50.20 -40.11 -10.31
N LEU A 490 50.97 -39.48 -11.20
CA LEU A 490 51.89 -40.14 -12.11
C LEU A 490 52.89 -40.92 -11.25
N ASN A 491 52.55 -42.16 -10.90
CA ASN A 491 53.50 -43.14 -10.42
C ASN A 491 54.24 -43.67 -11.66
N THR A 492 55.39 -43.05 -11.95
CA THR A 492 56.48 -43.65 -12.73
C THR A 492 57.14 -44.79 -11.98
#